data_AF-A0A836IYJ1-F1
#
_entry.id   AF-A0A836IYJ1-F1
#
_cell.length_a   1.000
_cell.length_b   1.000
_cell.length_c   1.000
_cell.angle_alpha   90.00
_cell.angle_beta   90.00
_cell.angle_gamma   90.00
#
_symmetry.space_group_name_H-M   'P 1'
#
loop_
_entity.id
_entity.type
_entity.pdbx_description
1 polymer ?
#
loop_
_entity_poly.entity_id
_entity_poly.type
_entity_poly.pdbx_seq_one_letter_code
_entity_poly.pdbx_strand_id
1 'polypeptide(L)'
;MALLNNNNIREDAVFKWRVKHTLLCHGGAGGLVNVLDDFNARHAAAVDVQSQTVCTDAGLTYAQFTRFLEDHDVELTPFEAAYLCRSFDDHGTGHISANTFTRHLTGLNERRLRAVKKAWSSLQERGGAGGEVSRKVLLSTYAAVEAERACAAASDAGSPTDCAAQSAMLTEPALSLKGVLASTFGGAKETHGRLKEAYLASLRSRRVGWTERVKTTAEGVKGESGETAAYISYAEFLAFYAGVSPEFATDEAFVTHVLQSWAADDVTRPTLDETAREWGPGGDPLAFDGPRYVKDALNLELGISSKSFNYSHMQREHPYVEPLPPLNRPVIMKTTVQRTYVHFDKAGQSLADPLVTRRSQLA
;
A
#
# COMPACT_ATOMS: atom_id res chain seq x y z
N MET A 1 20.72 12.64 6.96
CA MET A 1 19.25 12.58 6.77
C MET A 1 18.90 11.23 6.15
N ALA A 2 18.61 10.24 6.99
CA ALA A 2 18.26 8.91 6.54
C ALA A 2 16.75 8.89 6.23
N LEU A 3 16.40 8.88 4.94
CA LEU A 3 15.12 8.39 4.45
C LEU A 3 15.07 6.88 4.68
N LEU A 4 14.85 6.49 5.94
CA LEU A 4 14.55 5.12 6.30
C LEU A 4 13.16 4.81 5.76
N ASN A 5 13.16 4.20 4.58
CA ASN A 5 12.23 3.17 4.12
C ASN A 5 11.04 2.97 5.08
N ASN A 6 9.94 3.69 4.82
CA ASN A 6 8.75 3.78 5.69
C ASN A 6 7.89 2.50 5.66
N ASN A 7 8.51 1.37 5.36
CA ASN A 7 7.91 0.05 5.36
C ASN A 7 8.31 -0.67 6.66
N ASN A 8 7.48 -0.42 7.69
CA ASN A 8 7.03 -1.45 8.62
C ASN A 8 8.04 -2.02 9.64
N ILE A 9 8.47 -1.18 10.61
CA ILE A 9 9.00 -1.67 11.90
C ILE A 9 7.88 -1.93 12.93
N ARG A 10 6.60 -1.62 12.62
CA ARG A 10 5.52 -1.60 13.62
C ARG A 10 4.46 -2.71 13.52
N GLU A 11 4.64 -3.71 12.66
CA GLU A 11 3.95 -4.99 12.80
C GLU A 11 4.64 -5.87 13.87
N ASP A 12 4.78 -5.33 15.08
CA ASP A 12 5.21 -6.14 16.23
C ASP A 12 4.17 -7.24 16.46
N ALA A 13 4.61 -8.39 16.98
CA ALA A 13 3.75 -9.51 17.34
C ALA A 13 2.58 -9.06 18.22
N VAL A 14 2.80 -8.06 19.10
CA VAL A 14 1.76 -7.44 19.91
C VAL A 14 0.67 -6.82 19.04
N PHE A 15 1.03 -5.92 18.12
CA PHE A 15 0.03 -5.27 17.27
C PHE A 15 -0.66 -6.27 16.34
N LYS A 16 0.10 -7.17 15.72
CA LYS A 16 -0.45 -8.13 14.76
C LYS A 16 -1.37 -9.16 15.42
N TRP A 17 -0.93 -9.78 16.51
CA TRP A 17 -1.65 -10.91 17.13
C TRP A 17 -2.61 -10.50 18.24
N ARG A 18 -2.34 -9.44 19.00
CA ARG A 18 -3.24 -9.02 20.09
C ARG A 18 -4.23 -7.96 19.65
N VAL A 19 -3.80 -6.97 18.89
CA VAL A 19 -4.67 -5.87 18.49
C VAL A 19 -5.43 -6.23 17.22
N LYS A 20 -4.70 -6.39 16.12
CA LYS A 20 -5.29 -6.57 14.79
C LYS A 20 -6.12 -7.84 14.69
N HIS A 21 -5.64 -8.97 15.21
CA HIS A 21 -6.42 -10.21 15.22
C HIS A 21 -7.72 -10.05 16.01
N THR A 22 -7.67 -9.49 17.22
CA THR A 22 -8.85 -9.33 18.09
C THR A 22 -9.87 -8.37 17.48
N LEU A 23 -9.43 -7.19 17.03
CA LEU A 23 -10.27 -6.21 16.33
C LEU A 23 -10.98 -6.84 15.12
N LEU A 24 -10.26 -7.64 14.33
CA LEU A 24 -10.83 -8.29 13.14
C LEU A 24 -11.73 -9.48 13.50
N CYS A 25 -11.42 -10.24 14.55
CA CYS A 25 -12.14 -11.45 14.92
C CYS A 25 -13.43 -11.15 15.69
N HIS A 26 -13.42 -10.19 16.62
CA HIS A 26 -14.53 -9.91 17.54
C HIS A 26 -15.70 -9.17 16.88
N GLY A 27 -15.47 -8.36 15.83
CA GLY A 27 -16.54 -7.62 15.17
C GLY A 27 -17.42 -8.41 14.18
N GLY A 28 -17.52 -9.75 14.33
CA GLY A 28 -18.36 -10.60 13.47
C GLY A 28 -17.98 -10.54 11.99
N ALA A 29 -18.94 -10.68 11.08
CA ALA A 29 -18.68 -10.62 9.63
C ALA A 29 -18.08 -9.25 9.21
N GLY A 30 -18.41 -8.15 9.88
CA GLY A 30 -17.96 -6.79 9.54
C GLY A 30 -16.74 -6.27 10.28
N GLY A 31 -15.96 -7.13 10.95
CA GLY A 31 -14.94 -6.71 11.93
C GLY A 31 -14.07 -5.52 11.51
N LEU A 32 -13.47 -5.54 10.31
CA LEU A 32 -12.64 -4.42 9.85
C LEU A 32 -13.46 -3.13 9.62
N VAL A 33 -14.62 -3.24 8.98
CA VAL A 33 -15.47 -2.09 8.63
C VAL A 33 -16.03 -1.45 9.89
N ASN A 34 -16.58 -2.25 10.79
CA ASN A 34 -17.16 -1.80 12.06
C ASN A 34 -16.13 -1.07 12.94
N VAL A 35 -14.90 -1.61 13.02
CA VAL A 35 -13.81 -1.00 13.78
C VAL A 35 -13.37 0.33 13.18
N LEU A 36 -13.31 0.42 11.85
CA LEU A 36 -12.98 1.67 11.16
C LEU A 36 -14.08 2.74 11.35
N ASP A 37 -15.35 2.36 11.24
CA ASP A 37 -16.48 3.27 11.41
C ASP A 37 -16.59 3.77 12.86
N ASP A 38 -16.45 2.89 13.87
CA ASP A 38 -16.46 3.28 15.28
C ASP A 38 -15.27 4.21 15.61
N PHE A 39 -14.06 3.89 15.14
CA PHE A 39 -12.91 4.77 15.34
C PHE A 39 -13.14 6.15 14.72
N ASN A 40 -13.64 6.20 13.49
CA ASN A 40 -13.91 7.47 12.80
C ASN A 40 -14.99 8.29 13.51
N ALA A 41 -16.04 7.65 14.03
CA ALA A 41 -17.07 8.32 14.81
C ALA A 41 -16.51 8.94 16.11
N ARG A 42 -15.69 8.19 16.85
CA ARG A 42 -15.01 8.69 18.06
C ARG A 42 -14.03 9.81 17.74
N HIS A 43 -13.35 9.71 16.60
CA HIS A 43 -12.44 10.75 16.13
C HIS A 43 -13.21 12.04 15.80
N ALA A 44 -14.32 11.97 15.06
CA ALA A 44 -15.16 13.13 14.77
C ALA A 44 -15.65 13.79 16.07
N ALA A 45 -16.17 13.01 17.01
CA ALA A 45 -16.60 13.52 18.31
C ALA A 45 -15.47 14.18 19.12
N ALA A 46 -14.26 13.62 19.08
CA ALA A 46 -13.09 14.21 19.74
C ALA A 46 -12.67 15.54 19.09
N VAL A 47 -12.72 15.64 17.76
CA VAL A 47 -12.40 16.87 17.02
C VAL A 47 -13.42 17.97 17.28
N ASP A 48 -14.70 17.64 17.42
CA ASP A 48 -15.75 18.62 17.73
C ASP A 48 -15.54 19.24 19.12
N VAL A 49 -15.16 18.43 20.10
CA VAL A 49 -14.81 18.89 21.45
C VAL A 49 -13.51 19.71 21.45
N GLN A 50 -12.51 19.27 20.68
CA GLN A 50 -11.23 19.95 20.58
C GLN A 50 -11.31 21.27 19.83
N SER A 51 -12.19 21.41 18.83
CA SER A 51 -12.37 22.66 18.08
C SER A 51 -12.88 23.82 18.93
N GLN A 52 -13.42 23.54 20.12
CA GLN A 52 -13.76 24.57 21.13
C GLN A 52 -12.56 25.01 21.97
N THR A 53 -11.46 24.27 21.91
CA THR A 53 -10.19 24.55 22.59
C THR A 53 -9.12 24.91 21.55
N VAL A 54 -8.18 25.80 21.86
CA VAL A 54 -7.20 26.35 20.89
C VAL A 54 -6.11 25.34 20.48
N CYS A 55 -6.36 24.04 20.60
CA CYS A 55 -5.39 22.99 20.30
C CYS A 55 -5.47 22.60 18.82
N THR A 56 -4.34 22.65 18.12
CA THR A 56 -4.22 22.38 16.68
C THR A 56 -4.17 20.90 16.32
N ASP A 57 -4.04 20.03 17.32
CA ASP A 57 -3.78 18.60 17.11
C ASP A 57 -5.09 17.81 17.24
N ALA A 58 -5.64 17.42 16.09
CA ALA A 58 -6.90 16.70 15.97
C ALA A 58 -6.71 15.18 16.14
N GLY A 59 -7.37 14.58 17.13
CA GLY A 59 -7.45 13.12 17.24
C GLY A 59 -7.73 12.59 18.64
N LEU A 60 -7.74 11.25 18.78
CA LEU A 60 -7.96 10.59 20.07
C LEU A 60 -6.70 10.72 20.95
N THR A 61 -6.89 11.14 22.19
CA THR A 61 -5.84 11.06 23.21
C THR A 61 -5.47 9.61 23.50
N TYR A 62 -4.29 9.35 24.06
CA TYR A 62 -3.87 7.98 24.42
C TYR A 62 -4.87 7.26 25.35
N ALA A 63 -5.49 7.98 26.28
CA ALA A 63 -6.52 7.41 27.16
C ALA A 63 -7.79 7.01 26.40
N GLN A 64 -8.25 7.86 25.46
CA GLN A 64 -9.39 7.54 24.60
C GLN A 64 -9.09 6.38 23.65
N PHE A 65 -7.87 6.33 23.12
CA PHE A 65 -7.43 5.22 22.26
C PHE A 65 -7.38 3.89 23.03
N THR A 66 -6.88 3.91 24.26
CA THR A 66 -6.81 2.70 25.08
C THR A 66 -8.20 2.19 25.44
N ARG A 67 -9.12 3.09 25.83
CA ARG A 67 -10.55 2.75 26.03
C ARG A 67 -11.21 2.19 24.78
N PHE A 68 -10.92 2.78 23.61
CA PHE A 68 -11.40 2.23 22.36
C PHE A 68 -10.93 0.79 22.16
N LEU A 69 -9.66 0.47 22.44
CA LEU A 69 -9.17 -0.91 22.34
C LEU A 69 -9.84 -1.84 23.36
N GLU A 70 -10.04 -1.38 24.59
CA GLU A 70 -10.77 -2.12 25.64
C GLU A 70 -12.23 -2.41 25.25
N ASP A 71 -12.92 -1.45 24.63
CA ASP A 71 -14.30 -1.59 24.14
C ASP A 71 -14.43 -2.66 23.04
N HIS A 72 -13.32 -3.01 22.38
CA HIS A 72 -13.23 -4.08 21.37
C HIS A 72 -12.54 -5.35 21.91
N ASP A 73 -12.60 -5.57 23.24
CA ASP A 73 -12.04 -6.73 23.94
C ASP A 73 -10.51 -6.90 23.78
N VAL A 74 -9.78 -5.83 23.43
CA VAL A 74 -8.32 -5.89 23.28
C VAL A 74 -7.66 -5.68 24.65
N GLU A 75 -7.26 -6.78 25.28
CA GLU A 75 -6.52 -6.74 26.54
C GLU A 75 -5.04 -6.40 26.32
N LEU A 76 -4.62 -5.25 26.83
CA LEU A 76 -3.23 -4.78 26.77
C LEU A 76 -2.70 -4.51 28.16
N THR A 77 -1.45 -4.90 28.41
CA THR A 77 -0.74 -4.45 29.61
C THR A 77 -0.46 -2.94 29.53
N PRO A 78 -0.30 -2.23 30.66
CA PRO A 78 -0.01 -0.80 30.65
C PRO A 78 1.24 -0.43 29.82
N PHE A 79 2.22 -1.32 29.80
CA PHE A 79 3.43 -1.18 28.98
C PHE A 79 3.12 -1.31 27.48
N GLU A 80 2.34 -2.32 27.08
CA GLU A 80 1.93 -2.52 25.67
C GLU A 80 1.06 -1.36 25.18
N ALA A 81 0.13 -0.87 25.99
CA ALA A 81 -0.71 0.29 25.65
C ALA A 81 0.15 1.55 25.44
N ALA A 82 1.07 1.85 26.37
CA ALA A 82 1.98 2.98 26.22
C ALA A 82 2.89 2.85 24.99
N TYR A 83 3.38 1.65 24.71
CA TYR A 83 4.16 1.35 23.52
C TYR A 83 3.34 1.58 22.25
N LEU A 84 2.12 1.05 22.19
CA LEU A 84 1.23 1.19 21.04
C LEU A 84 0.88 2.65 20.81
N CYS A 85 0.47 3.41 21.83
CA CYS A 85 0.19 4.83 21.70
C CYS A 85 1.35 5.61 21.08
N ARG A 86 2.58 5.40 21.57
CA ARG A 86 3.79 6.02 21.01
C ARG A 86 4.09 5.56 19.58
N SER A 87 3.70 4.33 19.24
CA SER A 87 3.86 3.77 17.89
C SER A 87 2.76 4.19 16.91
N PHE A 88 1.68 4.80 17.38
CA PHE A 88 0.60 5.32 16.52
C PHE A 88 0.66 6.85 16.40
N ASP A 89 1.46 7.50 17.23
CA ASP A 89 1.69 8.93 17.20
C ASP A 89 3.04 9.24 16.55
N ASP A 90 3.03 9.29 15.21
CA ASP A 90 4.22 9.56 14.40
C ASP A 90 4.87 10.92 14.70
N HIS A 91 4.09 11.87 15.19
CA HIS A 91 4.51 13.25 15.39
C HIS A 91 4.78 13.60 16.87
N GLY A 92 4.51 12.67 17.80
CA GLY A 92 4.68 12.91 19.24
C GLY A 92 3.71 13.95 19.80
N THR A 93 2.54 14.09 19.18
CA THR A 93 1.49 15.07 19.55
C THR A 93 0.70 14.66 20.79
N GLY A 94 0.76 13.40 21.20
CA GLY A 94 -0.14 12.81 22.20
C GLY A 94 -1.52 12.41 21.64
N HIS A 95 -1.73 12.59 20.33
CA HIS A 95 -2.98 12.32 19.63
C HIS A 95 -2.80 11.28 18.53
N ILE A 96 -3.83 10.45 18.34
CA ILE A 96 -3.87 9.43 17.29
C ILE A 96 -4.99 9.81 16.32
N SER A 97 -4.59 10.18 15.10
CA SER A 97 -5.53 10.55 14.04
C SER A 97 -6.18 9.33 13.40
N ALA A 98 -7.37 9.53 12.83
CA ALA A 98 -8.06 8.50 12.01
C ALA A 98 -7.20 8.01 10.85
N ASN A 99 -6.44 8.92 10.23
CA ASN A 99 -5.55 8.58 9.11
C ASN A 99 -4.44 7.62 9.58
N THR A 100 -3.80 7.91 10.71
CA THR A 100 -2.71 7.09 11.24
C THR A 100 -3.21 5.72 11.69
N PHE A 101 -4.32 5.67 12.44
CA PHE A 101 -4.93 4.41 12.85
C PHE A 101 -5.30 3.53 11.65
N THR A 102 -6.00 4.11 10.68
CA THR A 102 -6.42 3.42 9.45
C THR A 102 -5.23 2.84 8.69
N ARG A 103 -4.15 3.62 8.55
CA ARG A 103 -2.92 3.21 7.86
C ARG A 103 -2.30 1.98 8.52
N HIS A 104 -2.17 1.99 9.84
CA HIS A 104 -1.61 0.87 10.59
C HIS A 104 -2.53 -0.35 10.63
N LEU A 105 -3.84 -0.14 10.78
CA LEU A 105 -4.82 -1.23 10.81
C LEU A 105 -4.87 -1.95 9.45
N THR A 106 -5.02 -1.21 8.36
CA THR A 106 -5.16 -1.76 7.00
C THR A 106 -3.82 -2.25 6.43
N GLY A 107 -2.70 -1.65 6.83
CA GLY A 107 -1.38 -1.91 6.23
C GLY A 107 -1.16 -1.17 4.90
N LEU A 108 -2.10 -0.32 4.48
CA LEU A 108 -1.91 0.56 3.34
C LEU A 108 -0.94 1.66 3.72
N ASN A 109 0.08 1.94 2.91
CA ASN A 109 0.91 3.12 3.13
C ASN A 109 0.16 4.41 2.75
N GLU A 110 0.75 5.55 3.11
CA GLU A 110 0.11 6.86 2.90
C GLU A 110 -0.17 7.15 1.41
N ARG A 111 0.70 6.71 0.50
CA ARG A 111 0.53 6.95 -0.94
C ARG A 111 -0.65 6.14 -1.49
N ARG A 112 -0.74 4.86 -1.13
CA ARG A 112 -1.86 3.97 -1.48
C ARG A 112 -3.17 4.49 -0.88
N LEU A 113 -3.15 4.90 0.39
CA LEU A 113 -4.34 5.45 1.07
C LEU A 113 -4.83 6.75 0.40
N ARG A 114 -3.93 7.64 -0.03
CA ARG A 114 -4.30 8.84 -0.80
C ARG A 114 -4.96 8.51 -2.14
N ALA A 115 -4.48 7.49 -2.84
CA ALA A 115 -5.10 7.06 -4.09
C ALA A 115 -6.52 6.51 -3.87
N VAL A 116 -6.73 5.70 -2.82
CA VAL A 116 -8.06 5.19 -2.44
C VAL A 116 -9.00 6.34 -2.07
N LYS A 117 -8.53 7.33 -1.29
CA LYS A 117 -9.30 8.54 -0.96
C LYS A 117 -9.69 9.33 -2.20
N LYS A 118 -8.75 9.57 -3.12
CA LYS A 118 -9.01 10.29 -4.39
C LYS A 118 -10.05 9.56 -5.24
N ALA A 119 -9.92 8.23 -5.36
CA ALA A 119 -10.90 7.39 -6.05
C ALA A 119 -12.29 7.46 -5.40
N TRP A 120 -12.35 7.44 -4.07
CA TRP A 120 -13.60 7.58 -3.34
C TRP A 120 -14.27 8.94 -3.56
N SER A 121 -13.52 10.04 -3.46
CA SER A 121 -14.04 11.38 -3.71
C SER A 121 -14.60 11.52 -5.13
N SER A 122 -13.93 10.95 -6.14
CA SER A 122 -14.43 10.92 -7.51
C SER A 122 -15.76 10.14 -7.64
N LEU A 123 -15.92 9.05 -6.88
CA LEU A 123 -17.18 8.31 -6.81
C LEU A 123 -18.29 9.12 -6.13
N GLN A 124 -17.98 9.87 -5.06
CA GLN A 124 -18.95 10.73 -4.38
C GLN A 124 -19.43 11.86 -5.29
N GLU A 125 -18.53 12.51 -6.03
CA GLU A 125 -18.86 13.55 -7.01
C GLU A 125 -19.85 13.03 -8.06
N ARG A 126 -19.68 11.78 -8.52
CA ARG A 126 -20.60 11.13 -9.47
C ARG A 126 -21.89 10.64 -8.82
N GLY A 127 -21.86 10.28 -7.54
CA GLY A 127 -22.99 9.77 -6.76
C GLY A 127 -24.01 10.84 -6.34
N GLY A 128 -23.65 12.12 -6.46
CA GLY A 128 -24.49 13.27 -6.09
C GLY A 128 -24.22 13.80 -4.68
N ALA A 129 -24.96 14.85 -4.28
CA ALA A 129 -24.68 15.68 -3.11
C ALA A 129 -24.83 15.00 -1.72
N GLY A 130 -25.09 13.68 -1.67
CA GLY A 130 -25.36 12.94 -0.43
C GLY A 130 -24.12 12.34 0.24
N GLY A 131 -22.93 12.37 -0.38
CA GLY A 131 -21.71 11.78 0.18
C GLY A 131 -21.70 10.24 0.27
N GLU A 132 -22.85 9.58 0.13
CA GLU A 132 -23.00 8.13 0.08
C GLU A 132 -22.94 7.61 -1.36
N VAL A 133 -22.14 6.56 -1.59
CA VAL A 133 -22.01 5.96 -2.92
C VAL A 133 -22.96 4.77 -2.99
N SER A 134 -23.98 4.84 -3.85
CA SER A 134 -24.85 3.69 -4.08
C SER A 134 -24.10 2.56 -4.77
N ARG A 135 -24.44 1.32 -4.43
CA ARG A 135 -23.86 0.10 -5.06
C ARG A 135 -24.05 0.09 -6.57
N LYS A 136 -25.20 0.57 -7.04
CA LYS A 136 -25.49 0.71 -8.47
C LYS A 136 -24.50 1.66 -9.13
N VAL A 137 -24.27 2.82 -8.53
CA VAL A 137 -23.29 3.82 -9.03
C VAL A 137 -21.89 3.20 -9.06
N LEU A 138 -21.44 2.53 -8.00
CA LEU A 138 -20.12 1.90 -7.95
C LEU A 138 -19.92 0.87 -9.08
N LEU A 139 -20.89 -0.02 -9.28
CA LEU A 139 -20.78 -1.05 -10.32
C LEU A 139 -20.92 -0.45 -11.73
N SER A 140 -21.80 0.53 -11.92
CA SER A 140 -21.98 1.18 -13.23
C SER A 140 -20.79 2.03 -13.63
N THR A 141 -20.17 2.75 -12.69
CA THR A 141 -18.97 3.57 -12.98
C THR A 141 -17.79 2.68 -13.34
N TYR A 142 -17.57 1.59 -12.60
CA TYR A 142 -16.51 0.64 -12.93
C TYR A 142 -16.71 0.03 -14.33
N ALA A 143 -17.93 -0.38 -14.67
CA ALA A 143 -18.26 -0.94 -15.98
C ALA A 143 -18.08 0.09 -17.12
N ALA A 144 -18.47 1.36 -16.89
CA ALA A 144 -18.30 2.43 -17.86
C ALA A 144 -16.80 2.71 -18.13
N VAL A 145 -16.00 2.82 -17.06
CA VAL A 145 -14.54 3.04 -17.17
C VAL A 145 -13.85 1.88 -17.89
N GLU A 146 -14.21 0.63 -17.59
CA GLU A 146 -13.70 -0.53 -18.34
C GLU A 146 -14.07 -0.47 -19.83
N ALA A 147 -15.31 -0.08 -20.16
CA ALA A 147 -15.77 0.01 -21.54
C ALA A 147 -15.03 1.12 -22.32
N GLU A 148 -14.87 2.30 -21.73
CA GLU A 148 -14.11 3.41 -22.32
C GLU A 148 -12.65 3.02 -22.60
N ARG A 149 -12.03 2.28 -21.70
CA ARG A 149 -10.67 1.76 -21.88
C ARG A 149 -10.59 0.73 -23.00
N ALA A 150 -11.55 -0.18 -23.07
CA ALA A 150 -11.61 -1.16 -24.15
C ALA A 150 -11.78 -0.48 -25.52
N CYS A 151 -12.60 0.58 -25.59
CA CYS A 151 -12.75 1.40 -26.79
C CYS A 151 -11.46 2.15 -27.15
N ALA A 152 -10.79 2.78 -26.18
CA ALA A 152 -9.53 3.49 -26.41
C ALA A 152 -8.41 2.56 -26.91
N ALA A 153 -8.31 1.35 -26.35
CA ALA A 153 -7.36 0.34 -26.80
C ALA A 153 -7.69 -0.17 -28.22
N ALA A 154 -8.96 -0.24 -28.59
CA ALA A 154 -9.39 -0.64 -29.93
C ALA A 154 -9.12 0.45 -30.98
N SER A 155 -9.23 1.74 -30.62
CA SER A 155 -8.91 2.85 -31.53
C SER A 155 -7.41 2.99 -31.80
N ASP A 156 -6.55 2.65 -30.84
CA ASP A 156 -5.08 2.66 -31.02
C ASP A 156 -4.57 1.51 -31.90
N ALA A 157 -5.34 0.42 -32.05
CA ALA A 157 -4.98 -0.73 -32.88
C ALA A 157 -5.19 -0.51 -34.40
N GLY A 158 -5.56 0.71 -34.82
CA GLY A 158 -5.97 1.07 -36.18
C GLY A 158 -4.86 1.25 -37.23
N SER A 159 -3.61 0.84 -36.98
CA SER A 159 -2.55 0.87 -38.01
C SER A 159 -1.82 -0.49 -38.10
N PRO A 160 -2.02 -1.26 -39.20
CA PRO A 160 -1.52 -2.63 -39.29
C PRO A 160 -0.13 -2.66 -39.92
N THR A 161 0.91 -2.28 -39.18
CA THR A 161 2.28 -2.77 -39.43
C THR A 161 3.10 -2.71 -38.14
N ASP A 162 3.56 -3.89 -37.70
CA ASP A 162 4.69 -4.11 -36.80
C ASP A 162 4.57 -3.68 -35.33
N CYS A 163 3.62 -4.28 -34.59
CA CYS A 163 3.54 -4.15 -33.12
C CYS A 163 3.45 -5.50 -32.38
N ALA A 164 4.10 -6.55 -32.90
CA ALA A 164 4.18 -7.84 -32.21
C ALA A 164 5.22 -7.86 -31.06
N ALA A 165 6.08 -6.85 -30.94
CA ALA A 165 7.21 -6.87 -29.99
C ALA A 165 7.05 -5.96 -28.75
N GLN A 166 6.13 -4.98 -28.74
CA GLN A 166 5.99 -4.03 -27.61
C GLN A 166 4.81 -4.34 -26.68
N SER A 167 3.85 -5.17 -27.09
CA SER A 167 2.71 -5.56 -26.23
C SER A 167 3.05 -6.62 -25.17
N ALA A 168 4.27 -7.16 -25.14
CA ALA A 168 4.66 -8.22 -24.21
C ALA A 168 5.17 -7.72 -22.85
N MET A 169 5.41 -6.41 -22.66
CA MET A 169 6.03 -5.88 -21.44
C MET A 169 5.07 -5.22 -20.44
N LEU A 170 3.79 -5.10 -20.77
CA LEU A 170 2.72 -4.63 -19.86
C LEU A 170 1.57 -5.65 -19.74
N THR A 171 1.89 -6.94 -19.85
CA THR A 171 1.00 -7.99 -19.32
C THR A 171 1.16 -8.01 -17.80
N GLU A 172 0.67 -6.95 -17.13
CA GLU A 172 0.33 -7.08 -15.73
C GLU A 172 -0.70 -8.20 -15.59
N PRO A 173 -0.68 -8.99 -14.51
CA PRO A 173 -1.73 -9.95 -14.27
C PRO A 173 -3.01 -9.14 -14.08
N ALA A 174 -3.80 -9.00 -15.15
CA ALA A 174 -5.14 -8.45 -15.10
C ALA A 174 -5.98 -9.43 -14.29
N LEU A 175 -5.84 -9.35 -12.96
CA LEU A 175 -6.81 -9.88 -12.03
C LEU A 175 -8.13 -9.26 -12.45
N SER A 176 -9.06 -10.08 -12.91
CA SER A 176 -10.39 -9.65 -13.31
C SER A 176 -11.14 -9.16 -12.07
N LEU A 177 -10.82 -7.94 -11.64
CA LEU A 177 -11.38 -7.26 -10.49
C LEU A 177 -12.87 -7.03 -10.67
N LYS A 178 -13.37 -7.01 -11.91
CA LYS A 178 -14.81 -7.06 -12.21
C LYS A 178 -15.52 -8.21 -11.51
N GLY A 179 -14.96 -9.42 -11.60
CA GLY A 179 -15.55 -10.62 -10.99
C GLY A 179 -15.48 -10.54 -9.46
N VAL A 180 -14.38 -10.01 -8.92
CA VAL A 180 -14.21 -9.83 -7.48
C VAL A 180 -15.13 -8.73 -6.93
N LEU A 181 -15.18 -7.56 -7.56
CA LEU A 181 -16.05 -6.45 -7.17
C LEU A 181 -17.52 -6.86 -7.22
N ALA A 182 -17.95 -7.53 -8.29
CA ALA A 182 -19.30 -8.06 -8.39
C ALA A 182 -19.58 -9.15 -7.35
N SER A 183 -18.60 -9.99 -7.00
CA SER A 183 -18.75 -10.99 -5.93
C SER A 183 -18.82 -10.36 -4.54
N THR A 184 -17.96 -9.38 -4.27
CA THR A 184 -17.83 -8.72 -2.96
C THR A 184 -19.01 -7.79 -2.68
N PHE A 185 -19.41 -6.99 -3.67
CA PHE A 185 -20.47 -5.99 -3.52
C PHE A 185 -21.82 -6.43 -4.11
N GLY A 186 -21.91 -7.57 -4.81
CA GLY A 186 -23.17 -8.01 -5.45
C GLY A 186 -24.20 -8.64 -4.51
N GLY A 187 -23.77 -9.24 -3.39
CA GLY A 187 -24.68 -9.87 -2.41
C GLY A 187 -25.16 -8.89 -1.33
N ALA A 188 -26.43 -8.93 -0.91
CA ALA A 188 -26.97 -7.99 0.10
C ALA A 188 -26.71 -8.39 1.56
N LYS A 189 -26.43 -9.67 1.85
CA LYS A 189 -26.36 -10.20 3.24
C LYS A 189 -24.96 -10.59 3.74
N GLU A 190 -23.93 -10.56 2.90
CA GLU A 190 -22.61 -11.14 3.24
C GLU A 190 -21.39 -10.28 2.83
N THR A 191 -21.59 -9.03 2.38
CA THR A 191 -20.48 -8.17 1.87
C THR A 191 -19.37 -8.01 2.89
N HIS A 192 -19.76 -7.70 4.12
CA HIS A 192 -18.89 -7.50 5.27
C HIS A 192 -18.05 -8.74 5.56
N GLY A 193 -18.68 -9.92 5.61
CA GLY A 193 -18.01 -11.21 5.85
C GLY A 193 -16.98 -11.52 4.78
N ARG A 194 -17.32 -11.30 3.51
CA ARG A 194 -16.40 -11.50 2.38
C ARG A 194 -15.22 -10.54 2.41
N LEU A 195 -15.43 -9.28 2.76
CA LEU A 195 -14.36 -8.29 2.93
C LEU A 195 -13.41 -8.67 4.06
N LYS A 196 -13.96 -9.08 5.21
CA LYS A 196 -13.18 -9.59 6.34
C LYS A 196 -12.37 -10.83 5.96
N GLU A 197 -12.99 -11.82 5.32
CA GLU A 197 -12.31 -13.04 4.90
C GLU A 197 -11.22 -12.76 3.86
N ALA A 198 -11.49 -11.92 2.86
CA ALA A 198 -10.50 -11.51 1.87
C ALA A 198 -9.31 -10.79 2.51
N TYR A 199 -9.58 -9.91 3.49
CA TYR A 199 -8.54 -9.21 4.22
C TYR A 199 -7.73 -10.14 5.14
N LEU A 200 -8.38 -11.07 5.84
CA LEU A 200 -7.69 -12.07 6.66
C LEU A 200 -6.90 -13.06 5.80
N ALA A 201 -7.40 -13.41 4.62
CA ALA A 201 -6.68 -14.21 3.64
C ALA A 201 -5.43 -13.47 3.14
N SER A 202 -5.53 -12.17 2.83
CA SER A 202 -4.37 -11.37 2.39
C SER A 202 -3.31 -11.23 3.49
N LEU A 203 -3.72 -11.16 4.77
CA LEU A 203 -2.83 -11.18 5.92
C LEU A 203 -2.09 -12.51 6.13
N ARG A 204 -2.72 -13.62 5.77
CA ARG A 204 -2.16 -14.98 5.89
C ARG A 204 -1.32 -15.36 4.67
N SER A 205 -1.74 -14.95 3.47
CA SER A 205 -1.08 -15.24 2.20
C SER A 205 -0.06 -14.20 1.83
N ARG A 206 1.11 -14.23 2.49
CA ARG A 206 2.33 -13.64 1.92
C ARG A 206 3.00 -14.56 0.88
N ARG A 207 2.30 -15.61 0.38
CA ARG A 207 2.89 -16.60 -0.54
C ARG A 207 1.99 -17.33 -1.54
N VAL A 208 0.66 -17.15 -1.58
CA VAL A 208 -0.18 -17.82 -2.58
C VAL A 208 -1.26 -16.86 -3.09
N GLY A 209 -1.30 -16.69 -4.42
CA GLY A 209 -2.16 -15.73 -5.12
C GLY A 209 -3.65 -15.93 -4.86
N TRP A 210 -4.39 -14.83 -4.98
CA TRP A 210 -5.82 -14.66 -4.68
C TRP A 210 -6.81 -15.48 -5.55
N THR A 211 -6.33 -16.45 -6.33
CA THR A 211 -7.15 -17.17 -7.30
C THR A 211 -7.97 -18.33 -6.72
N GLU A 212 -7.88 -18.63 -5.43
CA GLU A 212 -8.65 -19.71 -4.83
C GLU A 212 -10.04 -19.23 -4.40
N ARG A 213 -11.01 -19.52 -5.27
CA ARG A 213 -12.45 -19.33 -5.09
C ARG A 213 -12.87 -19.90 -3.72
N VAL A 214 -13.03 -19.02 -2.73
CA VAL A 214 -13.50 -19.38 -1.39
C VAL A 214 -14.88 -20.05 -1.51
N LYS A 215 -14.93 -21.36 -1.31
CA LYS A 215 -16.17 -22.10 -1.05
C LYS A 215 -16.45 -21.99 0.44
N THR A 216 -17.29 -21.04 0.83
CA THR A 216 -17.82 -21.00 2.20
C THR A 216 -18.97 -22.00 2.33
N THR A 217 -18.81 -22.94 3.25
CA THR A 217 -19.89 -23.76 3.80
C THR A 217 -20.79 -22.87 4.64
N ALA A 218 -22.06 -22.78 4.28
CA ALA A 218 -23.07 -22.01 4.99
C ALA A 218 -23.36 -22.65 6.36
N GLU A 219 -22.81 -22.08 7.43
CA GLU A 219 -23.34 -22.25 8.78
C GLU A 219 -24.05 -20.96 9.20
N GLY A 220 -25.36 -21.09 9.40
CA GLY A 220 -26.28 -19.99 9.61
C GLY A 220 -26.09 -19.33 10.97
N VAL A 221 -25.71 -18.05 10.94
CA VAL A 221 -25.91 -17.13 12.07
C VAL A 221 -27.17 -16.32 11.77
N LYS A 222 -28.21 -16.57 12.58
CA LYS A 222 -29.51 -15.91 12.52
C LYS A 222 -29.39 -14.55 13.23
N GLY A 223 -28.96 -13.53 12.49
CA GLY A 223 -28.97 -12.13 12.91
C GLY A 223 -30.16 -11.39 12.28
N GLU A 224 -30.84 -10.60 13.10
CA GLU A 224 -32.12 -9.95 12.83
C GLU A 224 -32.11 -8.99 11.63
N SER A 225 -33.27 -8.90 10.99
CA SER A 225 -33.55 -8.14 9.79
C SER A 225 -33.46 -6.63 10.03
N GLY A 226 -32.46 -5.99 9.42
CA GLY A 226 -32.50 -4.60 9.01
C GLY A 226 -32.34 -4.55 7.49
N GLU A 227 -32.99 -3.59 6.84
CA GLU A 227 -32.90 -3.25 5.43
C GLU A 227 -31.45 -2.85 5.06
N THR A 228 -30.53 -3.81 4.95
CA THR A 228 -29.09 -3.49 4.86
C THR A 228 -28.65 -3.14 3.44
N ALA A 229 -28.74 -1.82 3.20
CA ALA A 229 -27.83 -0.93 2.49
C ALA A 229 -27.68 -1.12 0.96
N ALA A 230 -28.48 -0.34 0.23
CA ALA A 230 -28.23 0.03 -1.17
C ALA A 230 -26.95 0.89 -1.35
N TYR A 231 -26.36 1.34 -0.25
CA TYR A 231 -25.21 2.23 -0.18
C TYR A 231 -23.96 1.49 0.31
N ILE A 232 -22.80 1.97 -0.11
CA ILE A 232 -21.50 1.46 0.26
C ILE A 232 -20.82 2.51 1.12
N SER A 233 -20.25 2.11 2.26
CA SER A 233 -19.50 3.03 3.11
C SER A 233 -18.06 3.18 2.63
N TYR A 234 -17.41 4.29 2.98
CA TYR A 234 -15.97 4.46 2.71
C TYR A 234 -15.14 3.36 3.38
N ALA A 235 -15.54 2.91 4.59
CA ALA A 235 -14.86 1.83 5.29
C ALA A 235 -14.96 0.49 4.54
N GLU A 236 -16.09 0.16 3.91
CA GLU A 236 -16.22 -1.02 3.05
C GLU A 236 -15.31 -0.93 1.81
N PHE A 237 -15.30 0.23 1.15
CA PHE A 237 -14.44 0.48 -0.02
C PHE A 237 -12.96 0.40 0.34
N LEU A 238 -12.59 0.94 1.49
CA LEU A 238 -11.23 0.88 2.00
C LEU A 238 -10.83 -0.54 2.39
N ALA A 239 -11.71 -1.29 3.07
CA ALA A 239 -11.49 -2.69 3.44
C ALA A 239 -11.24 -3.56 2.21
N PHE A 240 -11.98 -3.32 1.12
CA PHE A 240 -11.76 -3.98 -0.16
C PHE A 240 -10.34 -3.74 -0.68
N TYR A 241 -9.92 -2.48 -0.78
CA TYR A 241 -8.59 -2.15 -1.29
C TYR A 241 -7.46 -2.57 -0.34
N ALA A 242 -7.72 -2.67 0.96
CA ALA A 242 -6.78 -3.25 1.91
C ALA A 242 -6.55 -4.75 1.65
N GLY A 243 -7.58 -5.48 1.20
CA GLY A 243 -7.47 -6.89 0.77
C GLY A 243 -6.72 -7.06 -0.56
N VAL A 244 -6.93 -6.13 -1.50
CA VAL A 244 -6.33 -6.12 -2.86
C VAL A 244 -4.87 -5.65 -2.85
N SER A 245 -4.51 -4.75 -1.93
CA SER A 245 -3.19 -4.10 -1.93
C SER A 245 -1.99 -5.05 -1.98
N PRO A 246 -1.96 -6.18 -1.24
CA PRO A 246 -0.82 -7.09 -1.23
C PRO A 246 -0.49 -7.73 -2.58
N GLU A 247 -1.41 -7.69 -3.54
CA GLU A 247 -1.21 -8.25 -4.88
C GLU A 247 -0.32 -7.37 -5.76
N PHE A 248 -0.21 -6.09 -5.41
CA PHE A 248 0.59 -5.11 -6.13
C PHE A 248 1.99 -5.05 -5.52
N ALA A 249 2.98 -5.44 -6.30
CA ALA A 249 4.38 -5.44 -5.91
C ALA A 249 4.92 -4.03 -5.63
N THR A 250 4.44 -3.03 -6.37
CA THR A 250 4.87 -1.63 -6.25
C THR A 250 3.70 -0.71 -5.91
N ASP A 251 4.02 0.41 -5.26
CA ASP A 251 3.04 1.43 -4.93
C ASP A 251 2.53 2.14 -6.18
N GLU A 252 3.41 2.34 -7.16
CA GLU A 252 3.08 2.92 -8.46
C GLU A 252 2.02 2.11 -9.17
N ALA A 253 2.19 0.79 -9.27
CA ALA A 253 1.22 -0.09 -9.92
C ALA A 253 -0.13 -0.03 -9.20
N PHE A 254 -0.15 -0.11 -7.87
CA PHE A 254 -1.38 0.03 -7.08
C PHE A 254 -2.06 1.37 -7.31
N VAL A 255 -1.32 2.48 -7.20
CA VAL A 255 -1.86 3.84 -7.33
C VAL A 255 -2.43 4.04 -8.72
N THR A 256 -1.64 3.72 -9.76
CA THR A 256 -2.07 3.81 -11.14
C THR A 256 -3.33 2.99 -11.32
N HIS A 257 -3.32 1.71 -10.95
CA HIS A 257 -4.47 0.82 -11.07
C HIS A 257 -5.73 1.37 -10.40
N VAL A 258 -5.65 1.84 -9.14
CA VAL A 258 -6.80 2.38 -8.40
C VAL A 258 -7.35 3.62 -9.08
N LEU A 259 -6.51 4.62 -9.36
CA LEU A 259 -6.96 5.87 -9.99
C LEU A 259 -7.57 5.63 -11.37
N GLN A 260 -6.94 4.73 -12.11
CA GLN A 260 -7.39 4.29 -13.41
C GLN A 260 -8.75 3.57 -13.37
N SER A 261 -8.93 2.64 -12.43
CA SER A 261 -10.18 1.87 -12.27
C SER A 261 -11.40 2.74 -12.05
N TRP A 262 -11.21 3.96 -11.52
CA TRP A 262 -12.28 4.89 -11.21
C TRP A 262 -12.28 6.14 -12.07
N ALA A 263 -11.38 6.25 -13.05
CA ALA A 263 -11.18 7.48 -13.82
C ALA A 263 -10.97 8.71 -12.91
N ALA A 264 -10.34 8.50 -11.75
CA ALA A 264 -10.02 9.54 -10.77
C ALA A 264 -8.74 10.30 -11.13
N ASP A 265 -8.09 9.93 -12.23
CA ASP A 265 -6.94 10.63 -12.79
C ASP A 265 -7.31 11.59 -13.92
N ASP A 266 -8.55 11.58 -14.41
CA ASP A 266 -8.93 12.30 -15.63
C ASP A 266 -8.74 13.82 -15.55
N VAL A 267 -8.92 14.41 -14.37
CA VAL A 267 -8.70 15.85 -14.14
C VAL A 267 -7.22 16.22 -14.14
N THR A 268 -6.34 15.28 -13.78
CA THR A 268 -4.89 15.47 -13.69
C THR A 268 -4.14 14.85 -14.87
N ARG A 269 -4.84 14.11 -15.73
CA ARG A 269 -4.29 13.54 -16.95
C ARG A 269 -3.94 14.71 -17.86
N PRO A 270 -2.67 14.84 -18.28
CA PRO A 270 -2.36 15.80 -19.33
C PRO A 270 -3.21 15.42 -20.54
N THR A 271 -4.15 16.30 -20.89
CA THR A 271 -4.83 16.30 -22.18
C THR A 271 -3.73 16.35 -23.21
N LEU A 272 -3.48 15.23 -23.89
CA LEU A 272 -2.42 15.11 -24.91
C LEU A 272 -2.56 16.18 -26.00
N ASP A 273 -3.77 16.70 -26.18
CA ASP A 273 -4.11 17.81 -27.06
C ASP A 273 -3.50 19.16 -26.62
N GLU A 274 -3.13 19.35 -25.36
CA GLU A 274 -2.40 20.56 -24.91
C GLU A 274 -0.92 20.52 -25.30
N THR A 275 -0.39 19.32 -25.56
CA THR A 275 0.93 19.15 -26.21
C THR A 275 0.83 19.00 -27.73
N ALA A 276 -0.39 19.04 -28.30
CA ALA A 276 -0.55 19.17 -29.74
C ALA A 276 -0.05 20.56 -30.15
N ARG A 277 1.25 20.63 -30.39
CA ARG A 277 1.90 21.79 -30.98
C ARG A 277 1.24 21.99 -32.33
N GLU A 278 0.70 23.18 -32.59
CA GLU A 278 0.32 23.57 -33.95
C GLU A 278 1.59 23.59 -34.80
N TRP A 279 1.91 22.45 -35.38
CA TRP A 279 2.93 22.37 -36.40
C TRP A 279 2.35 23.09 -37.61
N GLY A 280 3.02 24.14 -38.07
CA GLY A 280 2.57 24.96 -39.19
C GLY A 280 2.39 24.14 -40.48
N PRO A 281 2.28 24.78 -41.66
CA PRO A 281 1.96 24.09 -42.91
C PRO A 281 2.93 22.95 -43.33
N GLY A 282 4.05 22.76 -42.63
CA GLY A 282 4.98 21.64 -42.78
C GLY A 282 4.65 20.37 -41.99
N GLY A 283 3.60 20.35 -41.15
CA GLY A 283 3.21 19.18 -40.35
C GLY A 283 4.20 18.85 -39.21
N ASP A 284 3.85 17.84 -38.40
CA ASP A 284 4.69 17.39 -37.29
C ASP A 284 6.02 16.79 -37.82
N PRO A 285 7.19 17.40 -37.52
CA PRO A 285 8.48 16.90 -37.97
C PRO A 285 8.88 15.57 -37.30
N LEU A 286 8.16 15.16 -36.24
CA LEU A 286 8.33 13.88 -35.55
C LEU A 286 7.26 12.86 -35.94
N ALA A 287 6.20 13.25 -36.68
CA ALA A 287 5.32 12.28 -37.28
C ALA A 287 6.15 11.41 -38.23
N PHE A 288 5.92 10.09 -38.14
CA PHE A 288 6.69 9.04 -38.81
C PHE A 288 6.64 9.07 -40.36
N ASP A 289 6.24 10.18 -40.98
CA ASP A 289 6.21 10.41 -42.43
C ASP A 289 7.39 11.26 -42.95
N GLY A 290 8.44 11.39 -42.15
CA GLY A 290 9.71 11.96 -42.62
C GLY A 290 10.32 11.15 -43.78
N PRO A 291 11.07 11.82 -44.68
CA PRO A 291 11.68 11.18 -45.84
C PRO A 291 12.61 10.04 -45.44
N ARG A 292 12.62 8.96 -46.24
CA ARG A 292 13.23 7.64 -45.95
C ARG A 292 14.60 7.68 -45.25
N TYR A 293 15.45 8.64 -45.59
CA TYR A 293 16.78 8.79 -44.99
C TYR A 293 16.77 9.12 -43.47
N VAL A 294 15.70 9.75 -42.95
CA VAL A 294 15.53 10.00 -41.51
C VAL A 294 15.12 8.72 -40.77
N LYS A 295 14.30 7.87 -41.41
CA LYS A 295 13.96 6.53 -40.89
C LYS A 295 15.20 5.65 -40.82
N ASP A 296 16.04 5.68 -41.85
CA ASP A 296 17.29 4.92 -41.87
C ASP A 296 18.30 5.45 -40.83
N ALA A 297 18.34 6.76 -40.57
CA ALA A 297 19.20 7.35 -39.55
C ALA A 297 18.76 7.05 -38.10
N LEU A 298 17.44 6.90 -37.85
CA LEU A 298 16.88 6.51 -36.55
C LEU A 298 16.97 5.00 -36.30
N ASN A 299 16.91 4.19 -37.36
CA ASN A 299 17.11 2.73 -37.31
C ASN A 299 18.58 2.32 -37.40
N LEU A 300 19.48 3.26 -37.71
CA LEU A 300 20.90 3.08 -37.52
C LEU A 300 21.13 2.99 -36.01
N GLU A 301 21.56 1.81 -35.54
CA GLU A 301 21.95 1.60 -34.16
C GLU A 301 22.95 2.70 -33.75
N LEU A 302 22.48 3.72 -33.02
CA LEU A 302 23.32 4.74 -32.38
C LEU A 302 24.29 4.13 -31.34
N GLY A 303 24.22 2.82 -31.15
CA GLY A 303 25.30 2.03 -30.57
C GLY A 303 26.46 1.94 -31.55
N ILE A 304 27.35 2.93 -31.53
CA ILE A 304 28.75 2.66 -31.87
C ILE A 304 29.16 1.53 -30.92
N SER A 305 29.31 0.32 -31.47
CA SER A 305 29.79 -0.84 -30.75
C SER A 305 30.95 -0.42 -29.86
N SER A 306 30.85 -0.72 -28.56
CA SER A 306 31.92 -0.45 -27.58
C SER A 306 33.27 -1.03 -27.98
N LYS A 307 33.34 -1.89 -29.01
CA LYS A 307 34.58 -2.41 -29.58
C LYS A 307 35.39 -1.39 -30.38
N SER A 308 34.79 -0.31 -30.90
CA SER A 308 35.52 0.72 -31.68
C SER A 308 35.77 2.01 -30.91
N PHE A 309 35.26 2.12 -29.68
CA PHE A 309 35.56 3.27 -28.83
C PHE A 309 36.98 3.12 -28.29
N ASN A 310 37.85 4.08 -28.63
CA ASN A 310 39.25 4.05 -28.22
C ASN A 310 39.35 4.46 -26.75
N TYR A 311 39.37 3.50 -25.82
CA TYR A 311 39.45 3.79 -24.38
C TYR A 311 40.82 4.31 -23.92
N SER A 312 41.79 4.54 -24.82
CA SER A 312 43.12 5.06 -24.44
C SER A 312 43.04 6.39 -23.69
N HIS A 313 42.07 7.25 -24.03
CA HIS A 313 41.85 8.55 -23.38
C HIS A 313 41.13 8.44 -22.04
N MET A 314 40.58 7.27 -21.69
CA MET A 314 39.94 7.00 -20.40
C MET A 314 40.79 6.12 -19.49
N GLN A 315 42.02 5.80 -19.88
CA GLN A 315 42.98 5.18 -18.97
C GLN A 315 43.32 6.20 -17.87
N ARG A 316 42.66 6.05 -16.73
CA ARG A 316 43.07 6.76 -15.51
C ARG A 316 44.46 6.25 -15.15
N GLU A 317 45.46 7.12 -15.21
CA GLU A 317 46.74 6.85 -14.58
C GLU A 317 46.49 6.64 -13.10
N HIS A 318 46.41 5.39 -12.67
CA HIS A 318 46.36 5.07 -11.26
C HIS A 318 47.73 5.45 -10.70
N PRO A 319 47.83 6.42 -9.76
CA PRO A 319 49.11 6.75 -9.15
C PRO A 319 49.69 5.47 -8.57
N TYR A 320 51.00 5.26 -8.76
CA TYR A 320 51.69 4.09 -8.24
C TYR A 320 51.46 4.00 -6.73
N VAL A 321 50.68 3.00 -6.33
CA VAL A 321 50.51 2.64 -4.92
C VAL A 321 51.49 1.51 -4.67
N GLU A 322 52.44 1.71 -3.75
CA GLU A 322 53.32 0.63 -3.32
C GLU A 322 52.47 -0.58 -2.94
N PRO A 323 52.77 -1.78 -3.48
CA PRO A 323 52.00 -2.97 -3.16
C PRO A 323 52.07 -3.19 -1.66
N LEU A 324 50.90 -3.26 -1.02
CA LEU A 324 50.80 -3.56 0.41
C LEU A 324 51.65 -4.79 0.71
N PRO A 325 52.43 -4.78 1.81
CA PRO A 325 53.27 -5.92 2.18
C PRO A 325 52.40 -7.17 2.22
N PRO A 326 52.91 -8.32 1.71
CA PRO A 326 52.11 -9.53 1.58
C PRO A 326 51.49 -9.90 2.92
N LEU A 327 50.15 -9.90 2.96
CA LEU A 327 49.40 -10.25 4.16
C LEU A 327 49.85 -11.64 4.61
N ASN A 328 50.47 -11.69 5.81
CA ASN A 328 50.91 -12.92 6.43
C ASN A 328 49.66 -13.73 6.85
N ARG A 329 49.10 -14.48 5.90
CA ARG A 329 47.88 -15.29 6.03
C ARG A 329 47.84 -16.17 7.29
N PRO A 330 48.95 -16.74 7.81
CA PRO A 330 48.91 -17.55 9.03
C PRO A 330 48.54 -16.76 10.28
N VAL A 331 48.89 -15.47 10.35
CA VAL A 331 48.63 -14.61 11.51
C VAL A 331 47.17 -14.15 11.51
N ILE A 332 46.63 -13.81 10.33
CA ILE A 332 45.26 -13.32 10.16
C ILE A 332 44.24 -14.44 10.34
N MET A 333 44.55 -15.66 9.88
CA MET A 333 43.70 -16.82 10.12
C MET A 333 43.70 -17.27 11.59
N LYS A 334 44.77 -17.01 12.35
CA LYS A 334 44.76 -17.23 13.81
C LYS A 334 43.84 -16.25 14.54
N THR A 335 43.82 -14.98 14.16
CA THR A 335 43.02 -13.95 14.85
C THR A 335 41.54 -13.95 14.47
N THR A 336 41.18 -14.42 13.27
CA THR A 336 39.78 -14.44 12.79
C THR A 336 39.06 -15.77 13.04
N VAL A 337 39.79 -16.88 13.20
CA VAL A 337 39.20 -18.22 13.47
C VAL A 337 39.29 -18.61 14.94
N GLN A 338 40.08 -17.92 15.76
CA GLN A 338 39.86 -17.97 17.21
C GLN A 338 38.55 -17.25 17.52
N ARG A 339 37.44 -18.00 17.46
CA ARG A 339 36.29 -17.73 18.33
C ARG A 339 36.83 -17.79 19.75
N THR A 340 37.23 -16.64 20.28
CA THR A 340 37.43 -16.47 21.71
C THR A 340 36.05 -16.61 22.34
N TYR A 341 35.62 -17.85 22.56
CA TYR A 341 34.69 -18.17 23.64
C TYR A 341 35.45 -17.86 24.91
N VAL A 342 35.56 -16.58 25.26
CA VAL A 342 35.93 -16.17 26.60
C VAL A 342 34.85 -16.77 27.47
N HIS A 343 35.22 -17.70 28.34
CA HIS A 343 34.30 -18.17 29.36
C HIS A 343 33.90 -16.95 30.18
N PHE A 344 32.66 -16.50 30.00
CA PHE A 344 32.12 -15.42 30.81
C PHE A 344 32.09 -15.90 32.25
N ASP A 345 32.77 -15.16 33.12
CA ASP A 345 32.66 -15.36 34.55
C ASP A 345 31.19 -15.19 34.98
N LYS A 346 30.76 -15.80 36.08
CA LYS A 346 29.34 -15.80 36.51
C LYS A 346 28.76 -14.39 36.60
N ALA A 347 29.58 -13.41 36.99
CA ALA A 347 29.20 -11.99 37.01
C ALA A 347 28.94 -11.39 35.61
N GLY A 348 29.70 -11.81 34.59
CA GLY A 348 29.48 -11.41 33.21
C GLY A 348 28.23 -12.05 32.61
N GLN A 349 27.94 -13.30 32.97
CA GLN A 349 26.71 -13.98 32.57
C GLN A 349 25.47 -13.31 33.17
N SER A 350 25.51 -12.90 34.46
CA SER A 350 24.39 -12.19 35.08
C SER A 350 24.15 -10.79 34.50
N LEU A 351 25.19 -10.14 33.96
CA LEU A 351 25.08 -8.80 33.38
C LEU A 351 24.56 -8.85 31.93
N ALA A 352 24.88 -9.94 31.22
CA ALA A 352 24.37 -10.22 29.88
C ALA A 352 22.97 -10.86 29.88
N ASP A 353 22.45 -11.29 31.04
CA ASP A 353 21.09 -11.80 31.18
C ASP A 353 20.08 -10.63 31.13
N PRO A 354 19.29 -10.50 30.05
CA PRO A 354 18.33 -9.42 29.88
C PRO A 354 17.16 -9.49 30.88
N LEU A 355 17.03 -10.59 31.63
CA LEU A 355 16.03 -10.76 32.68
C LEU A 355 16.52 -10.23 34.04
N VAL A 356 17.82 -10.23 34.30
CA VAL A 356 18.42 -9.71 35.56
C VAL A 356 18.47 -8.18 35.53
N THR A 357 18.85 -7.57 34.41
CA THR A 357 18.89 -6.10 34.24
C THR A 357 17.50 -5.46 34.16
N ARG A 358 16.43 -6.24 33.95
CA ARG A 358 15.03 -5.75 33.94
C ARG A 358 14.37 -5.69 35.31
N ARG A 359 15.03 -6.13 36.38
CA ARG A 359 14.49 -6.01 37.74
C ARG A 359 15.21 -4.92 38.51
N SER A 360 14.62 -3.73 38.48
CA SER A 360 14.61 -2.82 39.63
C SER A 360 13.84 -3.47 40.80
N GLN A 361 14.35 -4.59 41.30
CA GLN A 361 13.99 -5.17 42.61
C GLN A 361 15.20 -5.03 43.53
N LEU A 362 15.47 -3.79 43.95
CA LEU A 362 16.10 -3.53 45.25
C LEU A 362 15.15 -2.57 45.97
N ALA A 363 14.21 -3.18 46.68
CA ALA A 363 13.66 -2.66 47.92
C ALA A 363 14.32 -3.46 49.05
#